data_AF-A0A6A0AJV9-F1
#
_entry.id   AF-A0A6A0AJV9-F1
#
_cell.length_a   1.000
_cell.length_b   1.000
_cell.length_c   1.000
_cell.angle_alpha   90.00
_cell.angle_beta   90.00
_cell.angle_gamma   90.00
#
_symmetry.space_group_name_H-M   'P 1'
#
loop_
_entity.id
_entity.type
_entity.pdbx_description
1 polymer ?
#
loop_
_entity_poly.entity_id
_entity_poly.type
_entity_poly.pdbx_seq_one_letter_code
_entity_poly.pdbx_strand_id
1 'polypeptide(L)'
;MTLEPPKGLKSNLVRQYTRFTDHYLNASSKPEQWRKLLFGLCLFHAVIQDRRKFGPLGWNIRYDFTDGDLNVSLTQMQDYLDRYDEIPFRVLCFLFTEINYGGRVTDDKDRRLINNLVNTFCGPDVLQEGY
;
A
#
# COMPACT_ATOMS: atom_id res chain seq x y z
N MET A 1 17.79 -5.80 21.13
CA MET A 1 16.44 -6.42 21.13
C MET A 1 16.18 -6.93 19.72
N THR A 2 15.94 -8.22 19.55
CA THR A 2 15.45 -8.78 18.29
C THR A 2 13.94 -8.52 18.22
N LEU A 3 13.52 -7.64 17.32
CA LEU A 3 12.10 -7.40 17.03
C LEU A 3 11.62 -8.51 16.10
N GLU A 4 10.86 -9.47 16.63
CA GLU A 4 10.21 -10.48 15.78
C GLU A 4 9.10 -9.83 14.93
N PRO A 5 8.97 -10.17 13.63
CA PRO A 5 7.87 -9.69 12.81
C PRO A 5 6.55 -10.27 13.33
N PRO A 6 5.44 -9.52 13.31
CA PRO A 6 4.20 -10.02 13.89
C PRO A 6 3.62 -11.19 13.12
N LYS A 7 2.95 -12.06 13.88
CA LYS A 7 2.34 -13.28 13.38
C LYS A 7 0.96 -12.97 12.77
N GLY A 8 0.92 -12.95 11.45
CA GLY A 8 -0.30 -12.92 10.63
C GLY A 8 -0.69 -11.54 10.09
N LEU A 9 -1.52 -11.54 9.05
CA LEU A 9 -1.90 -10.35 8.29
C LEU A 9 -2.54 -9.27 9.16
N LYS A 10 -3.50 -9.65 10.01
CA LYS A 10 -4.18 -8.73 10.92
C LYS A 10 -3.20 -8.03 11.85
N SER A 11 -2.30 -8.79 12.48
CA SER A 11 -1.28 -8.23 13.38
C SER A 11 -0.30 -7.33 12.62
N ASN A 12 0.03 -7.68 11.36
CA ASN A 12 0.88 -6.87 10.51
C ASN A 12 0.21 -5.51 10.19
N LEU A 13 -1.04 -5.55 9.74
CA LEU A 13 -1.83 -4.35 9.44
C LEU A 13 -2.05 -3.47 10.68
N VAL A 14 -2.44 -4.07 11.81
CA VAL A 14 -2.65 -3.34 13.07
C VAL A 14 -1.38 -2.60 13.46
N ARG A 15 -0.21 -3.27 13.44
CA ARG A 15 1.08 -2.63 13.75
C ARG A 15 1.35 -1.42 12.87
N GLN A 16 0.97 -1.44 11.60
CA GLN A 16 1.20 -0.33 10.68
C GLN A 16 0.19 0.80 10.93
N TYR A 17 -1.09 0.45 11.01
CA TYR A 17 -2.19 1.41 11.07
C TYR A 17 -2.29 2.14 12.42
N THR A 18 -1.99 1.48 13.54
CA THR A 18 -2.06 2.09 14.88
C THR A 18 -0.94 3.11 15.15
N ARG A 19 -0.01 3.30 14.21
CA ARG A 19 1.04 4.32 14.32
C ARG A 19 0.54 5.71 13.95
N PHE A 20 -0.60 5.81 13.26
CA PHE A 20 -1.15 7.07 12.82
C PHE A 20 -1.96 7.73 13.92
N THR A 21 -1.74 9.04 14.09
CA THR A 21 -2.52 9.87 15.01
C THR A 21 -3.82 10.31 14.34
N ASP A 22 -4.81 10.73 15.14
CA ASP A 22 -6.05 11.31 14.61
C ASP A 22 -5.79 12.53 13.73
N HIS A 23 -4.74 13.30 14.03
CA HIS A 23 -4.29 14.39 13.18
C HIS A 23 -3.85 13.90 11.80
N TYR A 24 -3.04 12.82 11.75
CA TYR A 24 -2.61 12.23 10.49
C TYR A 24 -3.77 11.64 9.68
N LEU A 25 -4.74 11.00 10.35
CA LEU A 25 -5.94 10.45 9.71
C LEU A 25 -6.85 11.53 9.09
N ASN A 26 -6.64 12.81 9.43
CA ASN A 26 -7.40 13.95 8.89
C ASN A 26 -6.51 14.99 8.21
N ALA A 27 -5.29 14.61 7.78
CA ALA A 27 -4.29 15.55 7.31
C ALA A 27 -4.49 16.05 5.86
N SER A 28 -5.39 15.43 5.08
CA SER A 28 -5.68 15.81 3.70
C SER A 28 -6.92 16.70 3.59
N SER A 29 -6.94 17.55 2.57
CA SER A 29 -8.11 18.30 2.09
C SER A 29 -9.32 17.42 1.72
N LYS A 30 -9.08 16.12 1.46
CA LYS A 30 -10.08 15.10 1.12
C LYS A 30 -10.08 13.97 2.17
N PRO A 31 -10.52 14.24 3.41
CA PRO A 31 -10.26 13.35 4.56
C PRO A 31 -10.94 11.98 4.47
N GLU A 32 -12.10 11.86 3.81
CA GLU A 32 -12.76 10.57 3.63
C GLU A 32 -11.97 9.66 2.68
N GLN A 33 -11.62 10.19 1.51
CA GLN A 33 -10.85 9.49 0.49
C GLN A 33 -9.46 9.15 1.02
N TRP A 34 -8.83 10.08 1.75
CA TRP A 34 -7.56 9.86 2.43
C TRP A 34 -7.61 8.66 3.37
N ARG A 35 -8.60 8.56 4.27
CA ARG A 35 -8.69 7.43 5.21
C ARG A 35 -8.92 6.10 4.49
N LYS A 36 -9.80 6.06 3.49
CA LYS A 36 -10.06 4.86 2.68
C LYS A 36 -8.80 4.39 1.97
N LEU A 37 -8.09 5.29 1.30
CA LEU A 37 -6.87 4.97 0.55
C LEU A 37 -5.67 4.68 1.46
N LEU A 38 -5.54 5.36 2.60
CA LEU A 38 -4.53 5.08 3.62
C LEU A 38 -4.69 3.67 4.15
N PHE A 39 -5.92 3.27 4.52
CA PHE A 39 -6.19 1.90 4.93
C PHE A 39 -5.87 0.90 3.82
N GLY A 40 -6.32 1.17 2.59
CA GLY A 40 -6.06 0.34 1.42
C GLY A 40 -4.56 0.12 1.18
N LEU A 41 -3.76 1.18 1.24
CA LEU A 41 -2.30 1.11 1.04
C LEU A 41 -1.58 0.37 2.18
N CYS A 42 -2.02 0.54 3.43
CA CYS A 42 -1.51 -0.25 4.57
C CYS A 42 -1.89 -1.74 4.44
N LEU A 43 -3.12 -2.05 4.01
CA LEU A 43 -3.55 -3.42 3.78
C LEU A 43 -2.74 -4.06 2.64
N PHE A 44 -2.56 -3.36 1.52
CA PHE A 44 -1.68 -3.76 0.44
C PHE A 44 -0.26 -4.07 0.95
N HIS A 45 0.33 -3.15 1.71
CA HIS A 45 1.68 -3.31 2.26
C HIS A 45 1.79 -4.55 3.16
N ALA A 46 0.81 -4.75 4.05
CA ALA A 46 0.75 -5.93 4.90
C ALA A 46 0.60 -7.23 4.09
N VAL A 47 -0.23 -7.23 3.03
CA VAL A 47 -0.43 -8.39 2.14
C VAL A 47 0.86 -8.76 1.42
N ILE A 48 1.54 -7.81 0.77
CA ILE A 48 2.75 -8.12 -0.01
C ILE A 48 3.90 -8.63 0.89
N GLN A 49 4.00 -8.13 2.12
CA GLN A 49 4.96 -8.62 3.12
C GLN A 49 4.62 -10.05 3.54
N ASP A 50 3.37 -10.33 3.90
CA ASP A 50 2.95 -11.64 4.37
C ASP A 50 3.00 -12.70 3.27
N ARG A 51 2.81 -12.32 2.00
CA ARG A 51 2.98 -13.22 0.85
C ARG A 51 4.34 -13.91 0.82
N ARG A 52 5.41 -13.29 1.33
CA ARG A 52 6.76 -13.90 1.41
C ARG A 52 6.78 -15.22 2.19
N LYS A 53 5.81 -15.44 3.10
CA LYS A 53 5.68 -16.67 3.90
C LYS A 53 5.35 -17.90 3.06
N PHE A 54 4.82 -17.72 1.85
CA PHE A 54 4.38 -18.80 0.96
C PHE A 54 5.41 -19.18 -0.11
N GLY A 55 6.65 -18.68 0.01
CA GLY A 55 7.71 -18.97 -0.96
C GLY A 55 7.31 -18.59 -2.40
N PRO A 56 7.62 -19.43 -3.41
CA PRO A 56 7.26 -19.18 -4.81
C PRO A 56 5.76 -18.99 -5.09
N LEU A 57 4.86 -19.50 -4.24
CA LEU A 57 3.42 -19.27 -4.38
C LEU A 57 3.02 -17.83 -3.99
N GLY A 58 3.83 -17.20 -3.13
CA GLY A 58 3.69 -15.82 -2.73
C GLY A 58 4.36 -14.87 -3.72
N TRP A 59 5.65 -15.10 -3.95
CA TRP A 59 6.51 -14.35 -4.87
C TRP A 59 7.56 -15.30 -5.48
N ASN A 60 7.77 -15.23 -6.79
CA ASN A 60 8.82 -16.03 -7.44
C ASN A 60 10.21 -15.65 -6.91
N ILE A 61 10.43 -14.35 -6.67
CA ILE A 61 11.65 -13.80 -6.07
C ILE A 61 11.35 -13.24 -4.67
N ARG A 62 12.25 -13.45 -3.71
CA ARG A 62 12.10 -12.90 -2.35
C ARG A 62 12.43 -11.41 -2.31
N TYR A 63 11.45 -10.55 -2.62
CA TYR A 63 11.60 -9.11 -2.44
C TYR A 63 11.53 -8.68 -0.97
N ASP A 64 12.23 -7.61 -0.63
CA ASP A 64 12.17 -6.99 0.69
C ASP A 64 11.42 -5.66 0.61
N PHE A 65 10.15 -5.67 1.05
CA PHE A 65 9.29 -4.49 1.10
C PHE A 65 9.37 -3.85 2.50
N THR A 66 9.72 -2.58 2.53
CA THR A 66 10.12 -1.85 3.74
C THR A 66 9.11 -0.78 4.13
N ASP A 67 9.13 -0.36 5.40
CA ASP A 67 8.33 0.78 5.87
C ASP A 67 8.63 2.07 5.06
N GLY A 68 9.83 2.19 4.49
CA GLY A 68 10.19 3.31 3.60
C GLY A 68 9.32 3.38 2.35
N ASP A 69 9.00 2.22 1.76
CA ASP A 69 8.12 2.11 0.58
C ASP A 69 6.70 2.55 0.91
N LEU A 70 6.21 2.20 2.10
CA LEU A 70 4.91 2.62 2.59
C LEU A 70 4.88 4.13 2.85
N ASN A 71 5.88 4.65 3.56
CA ASN A 71 5.93 6.06 3.95
C ASN A 71 5.99 6.99 2.74
N VAL A 72 6.87 6.71 1.76
CA VAL A 72 6.95 7.53 0.54
C VAL A 72 5.65 7.48 -0.27
N SER A 73 5.02 6.30 -0.33
CA SER A 73 3.73 6.12 -1.02
C SER A 73 2.61 6.91 -0.34
N LEU A 74 2.56 6.91 1.00
CA LEU A 74 1.58 7.70 1.77
C LEU A 74 1.78 9.20 1.59
N THR A 75 3.03 9.68 1.64
CA THR A 75 3.36 11.10 1.44
C THR A 75 2.97 11.56 0.03
N GLN A 76 3.34 10.79 -1.00
CA GLN A 76 2.93 11.10 -2.38
C GLN A 76 1.42 11.06 -2.54
N MET A 77 0.75 10.07 -1.98
CA MET A 77 -0.70 9.97 -2.03
C MET A 77 -1.37 11.21 -1.45
N GLN A 78 -0.97 11.62 -0.24
CA GLN A 78 -1.51 12.84 0.40
C GLN A 78 -1.31 14.06 -0.49
N ASP A 79 -0.09 14.26 -0.98
CA ASP A 79 0.26 15.39 -1.84
C ASP A 79 -0.59 15.45 -3.12
N TYR A 80 -0.84 14.31 -3.77
CA TYR A 80 -1.70 14.24 -4.95
C TYR A 80 -3.18 14.43 -4.62
N LEU A 81 -3.67 13.91 -3.49
CA LEU A 81 -5.03 14.18 -3.02
C LEU A 81 -5.24 15.67 -2.74
N ASP A 82 -4.23 16.37 -2.27
CA ASP A 82 -4.34 17.79 -1.92
C ASP A 82 -4.13 18.74 -3.11
N ARG A 83 -3.36 18.33 -4.11
CA ARG A 83 -3.08 19.14 -5.31
C ARG A 83 -4.15 19.11 -6.38
N TYR A 84 -4.85 17.98 -6.54
CA TYR A 84 -5.77 17.77 -7.65
C TYR A 84 -7.22 17.64 -7.17
N ASP A 85 -8.17 18.23 -7.90
CA ASP A 85 -9.60 18.09 -7.59
C ASP A 85 -10.08 16.64 -7.81
N GLU A 86 -9.69 16.06 -8.94
CA GLU A 86 -9.93 14.65 -9.25
C GLU A 86 -8.72 13.80 -8.84
N ILE A 87 -8.97 12.64 -8.23
CA ILE A 87 -7.91 11.74 -7.78
C ILE A 87 -7.27 11.06 -9.00
N PRO A 88 -5.97 11.26 -9.26
CA PRO A 88 -5.30 10.70 -10.43
C PRO A 88 -4.87 9.26 -10.16
N PHE A 89 -5.84 8.34 -10.05
CA PHE A 89 -5.61 6.93 -9.71
C PHE A 89 -4.56 6.26 -10.59
N ARG A 90 -4.59 6.52 -11.90
CA ARG A 90 -3.57 5.96 -12.82
C ARG A 90 -2.15 6.35 -12.42
N VAL A 91 -1.95 7.60 -11.98
CA VAL A 91 -0.64 8.09 -11.55
C VAL A 91 -0.26 7.48 -10.21
N LEU A 92 -1.18 7.46 -9.24
CA LEU A 92 -0.94 6.84 -7.93
C LEU A 92 -0.60 5.36 -8.05
N CYS A 93 -1.38 4.59 -8.81
CA CYS A 93 -1.13 3.17 -9.03
C CYS A 93 0.22 2.96 -9.71
N PHE A 94 0.57 3.76 -10.73
CA PHE A 94 1.88 3.70 -11.39
C PHE A 94 3.03 4.01 -10.42
N LEU A 95 2.90 5.05 -9.59
CA LEU A 95 3.89 5.37 -8.57
C LEU A 95 4.09 4.20 -7.60
N PHE A 96 3.00 3.57 -7.15
CA PHE A 96 3.11 2.43 -6.24
C PHE A 96 3.71 1.21 -6.95
N THR A 97 3.24 0.84 -8.14
CA THR A 97 3.60 -0.43 -8.77
C THR A 97 4.90 -0.42 -9.54
N GLU A 98 5.32 0.72 -10.08
CA GLU A 98 6.50 0.82 -10.94
C GLU A 98 7.66 1.54 -10.23
N ILE A 99 7.36 2.50 -9.34
CA ILE A 99 8.38 3.34 -8.70
C ILE A 99 8.67 2.88 -7.27
N ASN A 100 7.69 2.99 -6.38
CA ASN A 100 7.88 2.80 -4.93
C ASN A 100 8.10 1.34 -4.58
N TYR A 101 7.22 0.45 -5.09
CA TYR A 101 7.37 -0.99 -4.89
C TYR A 101 8.03 -1.67 -6.08
N GLY A 102 7.77 -1.19 -7.31
CA GLY A 102 8.13 -1.84 -8.56
C GLY A 102 9.60 -1.87 -8.94
N GLY A 103 10.38 -0.87 -8.52
CA GLY A 103 11.79 -0.74 -8.93
C GLY A 103 12.66 -1.97 -8.58
N ARG A 104 12.20 -2.80 -7.63
CA ARG A 104 12.85 -4.07 -7.23
C ARG A 104 12.20 -5.33 -7.80
N VAL A 105 10.99 -5.23 -8.38
CA VAL A 105 10.22 -6.38 -8.87
C VAL A 105 10.61 -6.68 -10.32
N THR A 106 11.44 -7.70 -10.51
CA THR A 106 12.07 -8.01 -11.80
C THR A 106 11.41 -9.17 -12.56
N ASP A 107 10.69 -10.06 -11.88
CA ASP A 107 9.97 -11.16 -12.53
C ASP A 107 8.63 -10.69 -13.12
N ASP A 108 8.34 -11.08 -14.37
CA ASP A 108 7.14 -10.63 -15.10
C ASP A 108 5.83 -11.03 -14.42
N LYS A 109 5.78 -12.22 -13.80
CA LYS A 109 4.56 -12.70 -13.12
C LYS A 109 4.38 -11.97 -11.79
N ASP A 110 5.47 -11.72 -11.07
CA ASP A 110 5.45 -10.90 -9.85
C ASP A 110 5.05 -9.45 -10.17
N ARG A 111 5.52 -8.88 -11.28
CA ARG A 111 5.09 -7.55 -11.78
C ARG A 111 3.59 -7.52 -12.07
N ARG A 112 3.06 -8.56 -12.73
CA ARG A 112 1.61 -8.67 -12.96
C ARG A 112 0.85 -8.80 -11.65
N LEU A 113 1.35 -9.58 -10.69
CA LEU A 113 0.73 -9.77 -9.39
C LEU A 113 0.67 -8.46 -8.60
N ILE A 114 1.79 -7.74 -8.45
CA ILE A 114 1.81 -6.50 -7.67
C ILE A 114 0.91 -5.42 -8.29
N ASN A 115 0.87 -5.33 -9.62
CA ASN A 115 -0.04 -4.44 -10.33
C ASN A 115 -1.51 -4.76 -10.02
N ASN A 116 -1.91 -6.05 -10.03
CA ASN A 116 -3.27 -6.42 -9.65
C ASN A 116 -3.58 -6.06 -8.19
N LEU A 117 -2.67 -6.38 -7.26
CA LEU A 117 -2.88 -6.09 -5.84
C LEU A 117 -3.03 -4.59 -5.56
N VAL A 118 -2.21 -3.73 -6.18
CA VAL A 118 -2.35 -2.28 -6.02
C VAL A 118 -3.69 -1.80 -6.58
N ASN A 119 -4.10 -2.26 -7.76
CA ASN A 119 -5.40 -1.86 -8.32
C ASN A 119 -6.57 -2.32 -7.43
N THR A 120 -6.48 -3.50 -6.84
CA THR A 120 -7.49 -3.98 -5.89
C THR A 120 -7.53 -3.16 -4.60
N PHE A 121 -6.38 -2.83 -4.01
CA PHE A 121 -6.38 -2.19 -2.68
C PHE A 121 -6.30 -0.66 -2.71
N CYS A 122 -5.97 -0.07 -3.85
CA CYS A 122 -5.73 1.39 -3.99
C CYS A 122 -6.36 1.97 -5.27
N GLY A 123 -7.13 1.18 -6.03
CA GLY A 123 -7.82 1.65 -7.23
C GLY A 123 -9.10 2.44 -6.92
N PRO A 124 -9.80 2.93 -7.95
CA PRO A 124 -11.00 3.75 -7.77
C PRO A 124 -12.15 3.02 -7.05
N ASP A 125 -12.22 1.70 -7.19
CA ASP A 125 -13.28 0.88 -6.61
C ASP A 125 -13.32 0.96 -5.09
N VAL A 126 -12.18 1.25 -4.44
CA VAL A 126 -12.09 1.37 -2.97
C VAL A 126 -12.87 2.56 -2.40
N LEU A 127 -13.28 3.49 -3.26
CA LEU A 127 -14.11 4.62 -2.86
C LEU A 127 -15.60 4.37 -3.04
N GLN A 128 -15.99 3.30 -3.73
CA GLN A 128 -17.39 2.94 -3.95
C GLN A 128 -18.04 2.44 -2.66
N GLU A 129 -19.35 2.68 -2.53
CA GLU A 129 -20.11 2.13 -1.41
C GLU A 129 -20.23 0.60 -1.52
N GLY A 130 -20.00 -0.10 -0.40
CA GLY A 130 -20.10 -1.57 -0.35
C GLY A 130 -18.85 -2.32 -0.80
N TYR A 131 -17.75 -1.61 -1.08
CA TYR A 131 -16.43 -2.18 -1.31
C TYR A 131 -15.77 -2.66 -0.01
#